data_AF-A0A059ZUV8-F1
#
_entry.id   AF-A0A059ZUV8-F1
#
_cell.length_a   1.000
_cell.length_b   1.000
_cell.length_c   1.000
_cell.angle_alpha   90.00
_cell.angle_beta   90.00
_cell.angle_gamma   90.00
#
_symmetry.space_group_name_H-M   'P 1'
#
loop_
_entity.id
_entity.type
_entity.pdbx_description
1 polymer ?
#
loop_
_entity_poly.entity_id
_entity_poly.type
_entity_poly.pdbx_seq_one_letter_code
_entity_poly.pdbx_strand_id
1 'polypeptide(L)'
;MKTRLPVLFLLSGALLLTGCSHEDNLAKLKAFVAAEPHTEGHIPPLPKITPYVATQYENPLGRDPFTSFSELQLRAEAANASTSPVPEHKGPLQPLEKYDLGSLTLTGIVQTSNGQFWGVFRTPDGKIYRATLGNGIGDKNGHIVAIDAKKRQVVVEQFLPNAFGGYQKQKTVMQMQSND
;
A
#
# COMPACT_ATOMS: atom_id res chain seq x y z
N MET A 1 94.07 17.24 -76.15
CA MET A 1 94.08 17.73 -74.75
C MET A 1 92.69 18.21 -74.25
N LYS A 2 91.56 17.64 -74.73
CA LYS A 2 90.21 18.22 -74.54
C LYS A 2 89.26 17.44 -73.59
N THR A 3 89.68 16.30 -73.02
CA THR A 3 88.80 15.43 -72.20
C THR A 3 89.00 15.53 -70.68
N ARG A 4 89.95 16.35 -70.20
CA ARG A 4 90.24 16.47 -68.75
C ARG A 4 89.35 17.48 -68.01
N LEU A 5 88.76 18.44 -68.72
CA LEU A 5 87.91 19.49 -68.14
C LEU A 5 86.52 19.01 -67.65
N PRO A 6 85.77 18.13 -68.38
CA PRO A 6 84.46 17.68 -67.90
C PRO A 6 84.57 16.72 -66.70
N VAL A 7 85.66 15.95 -66.61
CA VAL A 7 85.90 15.03 -65.48
C VAL A 7 86.13 15.80 -64.18
N LEU A 8 86.84 16.94 -64.24
CA LEU A 8 87.09 17.77 -63.06
C LEU A 8 85.81 18.44 -62.54
N PHE A 9 84.92 18.85 -63.45
CA PHE A 9 83.63 19.44 -63.09
C PHE A 9 82.68 18.41 -62.47
N LEU A 10 82.69 17.17 -62.98
CA LEU A 10 81.90 16.06 -62.43
C LEU A 10 82.39 15.65 -61.02
N LEU A 11 83.71 15.67 -60.80
CA LEU A 11 84.32 15.35 -59.51
C LEU A 11 84.03 16.42 -58.45
N SER A 12 84.03 17.70 -58.84
CA SER A 12 83.65 18.81 -57.95
C SER A 12 82.17 18.76 -57.57
N GLY A 13 81.29 18.33 -58.48
CA GLY A 13 79.87 18.11 -58.19
C GLY A 13 79.63 17.00 -57.18
N ALA A 14 80.36 15.88 -57.28
CA ALA A 14 80.27 14.77 -56.34
C ALA A 14 80.70 15.16 -54.91
N LEU A 15 81.67 16.08 -54.78
CA LEU A 15 82.15 16.54 -53.47
C LEU A 15 81.15 17.46 -52.74
N LEU A 16 80.26 18.13 -53.48
CA LEU A 16 79.21 18.98 -52.92
C LEU A 16 78.00 18.18 -52.40
N LEU A 17 77.87 16.89 -52.74
CA LEU A 17 76.76 16.04 -52.31
C LEU A 17 76.96 15.41 -50.91
N THR A 18 78.16 15.50 -50.32
CA THR A 18 78.45 14.85 -49.02
C THR A 18 78.00 15.67 -47.80
N GLY A 19 77.45 16.89 -48.00
CA GLY A 19 76.95 17.75 -46.91
C GLY A 19 75.52 17.45 -46.42
N CYS A 20 74.78 16.56 -47.10
CA CYS A 20 73.34 16.35 -46.85
C CYS A 20 72.99 15.11 -46.00
N SER A 21 73.94 14.52 -45.28
CA SER A 21 73.70 13.39 -44.36
C SER A 21 73.88 13.80 -42.90
N HIS A 22 72.89 14.50 -42.33
CA HIS A 22 72.90 14.86 -40.91
C HIS A 22 71.98 13.91 -40.11
N GLU A 23 72.53 12.76 -39.72
CA GLU A 23 71.83 11.69 -38.98
C GLU A 23 71.38 12.10 -37.57
N ASP A 24 71.98 13.14 -36.99
CA ASP A 24 71.74 13.59 -35.61
C ASP A 24 70.28 14.02 -35.36
N ASN A 25 69.59 14.55 -36.39
CA ASN A 25 68.20 14.98 -36.28
C ASN A 25 67.23 13.79 -36.17
N LEU A 26 67.51 12.69 -36.87
CA LEU A 26 66.69 11.48 -36.78
C LEU A 26 66.91 10.77 -35.44
N ALA A 27 68.15 10.78 -34.93
CA ALA A 27 68.45 10.26 -33.61
C ALA A 27 67.71 11.04 -32.50
N LYS A 28 67.73 12.37 -32.56
CA LYS A 28 66.97 13.23 -31.62
C LYS A 28 65.45 13.04 -31.71
N LEU A 29 64.89 12.93 -32.91
CA LEU A 29 63.46 12.71 -33.08
C LEU A 29 63.03 11.36 -32.50
N LYS A 30 63.80 10.30 -32.77
CA LYS A 30 63.55 8.97 -32.20
C LYS A 30 63.66 8.98 -30.68
N ALA A 31 64.65 9.67 -30.13
CA ALA A 31 64.80 9.81 -28.68
C ALA A 31 63.64 10.58 -28.04
N PHE A 32 63.12 11.62 -28.70
CA PHE A 32 61.96 12.39 -28.22
C PHE A 32 60.68 11.54 -28.21
N VAL A 33 60.40 10.81 -29.29
CA VAL A 33 59.23 9.92 -29.38
C VAL A 33 59.33 8.77 -28.35
N ALA A 34 60.53 8.25 -28.10
CA ALA A 34 60.75 7.22 -27.08
C ALA A 34 60.65 7.75 -25.64
N ALA A 35 60.79 9.06 -25.43
CA ALA A 35 60.74 9.69 -24.11
C ALA A 35 59.31 10.11 -23.69
N GLU A 36 58.32 10.05 -24.59
CA GLU A 36 56.93 10.31 -24.21
C GLU A 36 56.37 9.16 -23.38
N PRO A 37 55.86 9.43 -22.15
CA PRO A 37 55.22 8.40 -21.35
C PRO A 37 53.90 8.00 -22.01
N HIS A 38 53.85 6.77 -22.52
CA HIS A 38 52.59 6.14 -22.92
C HIS A 38 51.69 6.06 -21.68
N THR A 39 50.72 6.98 -21.60
CA THR A 39 49.70 6.93 -20.55
C THR A 39 48.68 5.89 -20.98
N GLU A 40 48.96 4.63 -20.66
CA GLU A 40 47.92 3.60 -20.71
C GLU A 40 46.90 3.93 -19.63
N GLY A 41 45.88 4.71 -20.00
CA GLY A 41 44.74 4.97 -19.14
C GLY A 41 44.11 3.64 -18.76
N HIS A 42 44.26 3.22 -17.50
CA HIS A 42 43.56 2.06 -16.98
C HIS A 42 42.06 2.38 -16.95
N ILE A 43 41.36 2.01 -18.02
CA ILE A 43 39.90 2.12 -18.08
C ILE A 43 39.35 0.90 -17.33
N PRO A 44 38.67 1.09 -16.18
CA PRO A 44 38.05 -0.03 -15.50
C PRO A 44 37.04 -0.69 -16.44
N PRO A 45 37.01 -2.03 -16.52
CA PRO A 45 36.07 -2.72 -17.37
C PRO A 45 34.64 -2.37 -16.99
N LEU A 46 33.75 -2.35 -17.99
CA LEU A 46 32.34 -2.12 -17.76
C LEU A 46 31.81 -3.11 -16.71
N PRO A 47 30.94 -2.65 -15.79
CA PRO A 47 30.36 -3.52 -14.77
C PRO A 47 29.59 -4.64 -15.45
N LYS A 48 29.77 -5.86 -14.96
CA LYS A 48 29.03 -7.02 -15.46
C LYS A 48 27.57 -6.87 -15.05
N ILE A 49 26.69 -6.73 -16.03
CA ILE A 49 25.25 -6.83 -15.82
C ILE A 49 24.93 -8.25 -15.35
N THR A 50 24.26 -8.38 -14.20
CA THR A 50 23.74 -9.67 -13.77
C THR A 50 22.55 -10.04 -14.65
N PRO A 51 22.48 -11.28 -15.16
CA PRO A 51 21.33 -11.71 -15.94
C PRO A 51 20.08 -11.70 -15.05
N TYR A 52 18.97 -11.24 -15.61
CA TYR A 52 17.67 -11.34 -14.96
C TYR A 52 17.32 -12.81 -14.73
N VAL A 53 17.03 -13.17 -13.48
CA VAL A 53 16.52 -14.49 -13.12
C VAL A 53 15.02 -14.33 -12.90
N ALA A 54 14.22 -14.94 -13.78
CA ALA A 54 12.77 -14.98 -13.60
C ALA A 54 12.45 -15.82 -12.36
N THR A 55 11.92 -15.19 -11.31
CA THR A 55 11.32 -15.92 -10.18
C THR A 55 9.99 -16.51 -10.64
N GLN A 56 9.73 -17.77 -10.31
CA GLN A 56 8.42 -18.35 -10.56
C GLN A 56 7.37 -17.70 -9.66
N TYR A 57 6.21 -17.40 -10.23
CA TYR A 57 5.08 -16.91 -9.45
C TYR A 57 4.53 -18.06 -8.60
N GLU A 58 4.61 -17.91 -7.27
CA GLU A 58 3.98 -18.82 -6.32
C GLU A 58 2.69 -18.20 -5.79
N ASN A 59 1.59 -18.95 -5.91
CA ASN A 59 0.31 -18.61 -5.31
C ASN A 59 -0.03 -19.63 -4.20
N PRO A 60 0.63 -19.54 -3.03
CA PRO A 60 0.47 -20.53 -1.96
C PRO A 60 -0.97 -20.60 -1.43
N LEU A 61 -1.76 -19.54 -1.60
CA LEU A 61 -3.16 -19.49 -1.17
C LEU A 61 -4.15 -19.96 -2.24
N GLY A 62 -3.69 -20.22 -3.48
CA GLY A 62 -4.55 -20.56 -4.62
C GLY A 62 -5.62 -19.51 -4.94
N ARG A 63 -5.48 -18.29 -4.42
CA ARG A 63 -6.46 -17.22 -4.57
C ARG A 63 -6.28 -16.58 -5.94
N ASP A 64 -7.37 -16.39 -6.67
CA ASP A 64 -7.34 -15.60 -7.90
C ASP A 64 -6.96 -14.14 -7.58
N PRO A 65 -5.85 -13.62 -8.17
CA PRO A 65 -5.34 -12.28 -7.89
C PRO A 65 -6.26 -11.16 -8.41
N PHE A 66 -7.24 -11.47 -9.26
CA PHE A 66 -8.17 -10.51 -9.83
C PHE A 66 -9.54 -10.49 -9.15
N THR A 67 -9.79 -11.38 -8.18
CA THR A 67 -11.04 -11.34 -7.42
C THR A 67 -11.06 -10.12 -6.50
N SER A 68 -12.07 -9.26 -6.71
CA SER A 68 -12.30 -8.07 -5.89
C SER A 68 -12.67 -8.42 -4.45
N PHE A 69 -12.36 -7.53 -3.51
CA PHE A 69 -12.77 -7.72 -2.11
C PHE A 69 -14.30 -7.81 -1.94
N SER A 70 -15.06 -7.04 -2.72
CA SER A 70 -16.52 -7.08 -2.72
C SER A 70 -17.07 -8.44 -3.15
N GLU A 71 -16.48 -9.05 -4.18
CA GLU A 71 -16.92 -10.35 -4.67
C GLU A 71 -16.63 -11.48 -3.67
N LEU A 72 -15.48 -11.42 -2.99
CA LEU A 72 -15.18 -12.34 -1.90
C LEU A 72 -16.19 -12.22 -0.76
N GLN A 73 -16.58 -11.00 -0.41
CA GLN A 73 -17.55 -10.75 0.65
C GLN A 73 -18.95 -11.25 0.26
N LEU A 74 -19.40 -10.99 -0.96
CA LEU A 74 -20.63 -11.55 -1.52
C LEU A 74 -20.62 -13.08 -1.55
N ARG A 75 -19.51 -13.72 -1.94
CA ARG A 75 -19.39 -15.19 -1.94
C ARG A 75 -19.42 -15.76 -0.53
N ALA A 76 -18.80 -15.08 0.44
CA ALA A 76 -18.86 -15.47 1.85
C ALA A 76 -20.29 -15.31 2.41
N GLU A 77 -20.98 -14.23 2.09
CA GLU A 77 -22.38 -14.01 2.46
C GLU A 77 -23.31 -15.07 1.83
N ALA A 78 -23.11 -15.38 0.54
CA ALA A 78 -23.84 -16.44 -0.16
C ALA A 78 -23.63 -17.82 0.47
N ALA A 79 -22.39 -18.16 0.83
CA ALA A 79 -22.05 -19.41 1.50
C ALA A 79 -22.71 -19.53 2.88
N ASN A 80 -22.93 -18.40 3.57
CA ASN A 80 -23.58 -18.35 4.88
C ASN A 80 -25.11 -18.21 4.81
N ALA A 81 -25.70 -18.12 3.61
CA ALA A 81 -27.14 -17.89 3.46
C ALA A 81 -27.99 -18.98 4.13
N SER A 82 -27.55 -20.24 4.10
CA SER A 82 -28.22 -21.39 4.74
C SER A 82 -28.13 -21.39 6.27
N THR A 83 -27.17 -20.66 6.85
CA THR A 83 -26.95 -20.56 8.32
C THR A 83 -27.27 -19.15 8.82
N SER A 84 -28.13 -18.42 8.09
CA SER A 84 -28.46 -17.03 8.44
C SER A 84 -29.07 -16.97 9.85
N PRO A 85 -28.59 -16.09 10.74
CA PRO A 85 -29.19 -15.90 12.05
C PRO A 85 -30.68 -15.58 11.94
N VAL A 86 -31.51 -16.18 12.80
CA VAL A 86 -32.95 -15.92 12.85
C VAL A 86 -33.26 -14.98 14.01
N PRO A 87 -34.05 -13.90 13.79
CA PRO A 87 -34.52 -13.05 14.87
C PRO A 87 -35.40 -13.86 15.83
N GLU A 88 -35.00 -13.92 17.09
CA GLU A 88 -35.76 -14.61 18.14
C GLU A 88 -36.83 -13.66 18.71
N HIS A 89 -38.06 -14.15 18.87
CA HIS A 89 -39.15 -13.37 19.46
C HIS A 89 -39.24 -13.69 20.97
N LYS A 90 -38.73 -12.79 21.82
CA LYS A 90 -38.56 -13.04 23.27
C LYS A 90 -39.76 -12.60 24.14
N GLY A 91 -40.97 -12.94 23.70
CA GLY A 91 -42.20 -12.65 24.47
C GLY A 91 -42.81 -11.27 24.17
N PRO A 92 -43.41 -10.58 25.15
CA PRO A 92 -44.11 -9.31 24.92
C PRO A 92 -43.16 -8.19 24.44
N LEU A 93 -43.62 -7.43 23.44
CA LEU A 93 -42.90 -6.27 22.91
C LEU A 93 -42.62 -5.23 24.00
N GLN A 94 -41.35 -4.87 24.15
CA GLN A 94 -40.89 -3.80 25.01
C GLN A 94 -41.22 -2.43 24.39
N PRO A 95 -41.39 -1.37 25.20
CA PRO A 95 -41.76 -0.05 24.67
C PRO A 95 -40.81 0.49 23.61
N LEU A 96 -39.50 0.22 23.76
CA LEU A 96 -38.46 0.70 22.85
C LEU A 96 -38.36 -0.09 21.54
N GLU A 97 -38.99 -1.26 21.43
CA GLU A 97 -39.01 -2.09 20.20
C GLU A 97 -40.03 -1.56 19.17
N LYS A 98 -40.87 -0.60 19.56
CA LYS A 98 -41.88 0.00 18.67
C LYS A 98 -41.31 1.09 17.75
N TYR A 99 -40.07 1.49 17.97
CA TYR A 99 -39.45 2.63 17.30
C TYR A 99 -38.25 2.13 16.48
N ASP A 100 -37.99 2.75 15.33
CA ASP A 100 -36.74 2.51 14.61
C ASP A 100 -35.55 2.98 15.45
N LEU A 101 -34.45 2.22 15.43
CA LEU A 101 -33.26 2.50 16.24
C LEU A 101 -32.70 3.91 15.96
N GLY A 102 -32.78 4.39 14.72
CA GLY A 102 -32.29 5.70 14.33
C GLY A 102 -33.15 6.87 14.84
N SER A 103 -34.39 6.60 15.24
CA SER A 103 -35.29 7.61 15.82
C SER A 103 -35.10 7.79 17.33
N LEU A 104 -34.42 6.84 17.97
CA LEU A 104 -34.16 6.86 19.41
C LEU A 104 -32.90 7.66 19.69
N THR A 105 -32.93 8.45 20.77
CA THR A 105 -31.77 9.23 21.18
C THR A 105 -31.32 8.82 22.57
N LEU A 106 -30.03 8.51 22.72
CA LEU A 106 -29.43 8.24 24.03
C LEU A 106 -29.21 9.58 24.75
N THR A 107 -29.99 9.85 25.79
CA THR A 107 -29.92 11.10 26.56
C THR A 107 -29.08 10.98 27.83
N GLY A 108 -28.85 9.76 28.32
CA GLY A 108 -28.22 9.55 29.61
C GLY A 108 -27.76 8.11 29.82
N ILE A 109 -26.81 7.91 30.71
CA ILE A 109 -26.49 6.61 31.29
C ILE A 109 -26.54 6.77 32.81
N VAL A 110 -27.34 5.94 33.48
CA VAL A 110 -27.47 5.95 34.93
C VAL A 110 -26.95 4.64 35.51
N GLN A 111 -26.30 4.74 36.66
CA GLN A 111 -25.88 3.58 37.45
C GLN A 111 -26.82 3.43 38.64
N THR A 112 -27.42 2.26 38.80
CA THR A 112 -28.26 1.94 39.96
C THR A 112 -27.41 1.57 41.16
N SER A 113 -28.00 1.58 42.36
CA SER A 113 -27.29 1.28 43.63
C SER A 113 -26.67 -0.11 43.69
N ASN A 114 -27.20 -1.07 42.93
CA ASN A 114 -26.65 -2.41 42.73
C ASN A 114 -25.48 -2.47 41.72
N GLY A 115 -25.03 -1.32 41.20
CA GLY A 115 -23.91 -1.21 40.25
C GLY A 115 -24.29 -1.41 38.78
N GLN A 116 -25.54 -1.73 38.46
CA GLN A 116 -25.99 -1.99 37.09
C GLN A 116 -26.14 -0.69 36.27
N PHE A 117 -25.69 -0.71 35.01
CA PHE A 117 -25.87 0.42 34.10
C PHE A 117 -27.17 0.32 33.30
N TRP A 118 -27.82 1.48 33.13
CA TRP A 118 -29.03 1.66 32.34
C TRP A 118 -28.83 2.81 31.37
N GLY A 119 -29.14 2.57 30.10
CA GLY A 119 -29.27 3.64 29.11
C GLY A 119 -30.62 4.33 29.26
N VAL A 120 -30.62 5.64 29.14
CA VAL A 120 -31.82 6.49 29.14
C VAL A 120 -32.05 6.96 27.71
N PHE A 121 -33.17 6.55 27.13
CA PHE A 121 -33.50 6.78 25.74
C PHE A 121 -34.72 7.68 25.62
N ARG A 122 -34.63 8.69 24.77
CA ARG A 122 -35.76 9.52 24.34
C ARG A 122 -36.30 8.97 23.03
N THR A 123 -37.60 8.78 22.98
CA THR A 123 -38.34 8.37 21.78
C THR A 123 -38.77 9.58 20.96
N PRO A 124 -39.11 9.41 19.66
CA PRO A 124 -39.55 10.51 18.81
C PRO A 124 -40.85 11.18 19.29
N ASP A 125 -41.68 10.50 20.07
CA ASP A 125 -42.87 11.07 20.73
C ASP A 125 -42.54 11.82 22.04
N GLY A 126 -41.25 12.01 22.36
CA GLY A 126 -40.78 12.77 23.51
C GLY A 126 -40.79 12.03 24.84
N LYS A 127 -41.19 10.76 24.87
CA LYS A 127 -41.16 9.94 26.09
C LYS A 127 -39.75 9.49 26.42
N ILE A 128 -39.51 9.20 27.69
CA ILE A 128 -38.23 8.70 28.18
C ILE A 128 -38.41 7.29 28.71
N TYR A 129 -37.58 6.37 28.21
CA TYR A 129 -37.53 5.00 28.67
C TYR A 129 -36.12 4.66 29.13
N ARG A 130 -36.02 3.70 30.05
CA ARG A 130 -34.73 3.17 30.50
C ARG A 130 -34.63 1.71 30.07
N ALA A 131 -33.46 1.32 29.59
CA ALA A 131 -33.18 -0.06 29.23
C ALA A 131 -31.76 -0.46 29.66
N THR A 132 -31.60 -1.73 30.01
CA THR A 132 -30.32 -2.29 30.47
C THR A 132 -29.84 -3.40 29.53
N LEU A 133 -28.71 -4.02 29.86
CA LEU A 133 -28.12 -5.11 29.09
C LEU A 133 -29.15 -6.22 28.82
N GLY A 134 -29.28 -6.63 27.56
CA GLY A 134 -30.21 -7.67 27.12
C GLY A 134 -31.63 -7.20 26.81
N ASN A 135 -32.00 -5.96 27.16
CA ASN A 135 -33.33 -5.42 26.81
C ASN A 135 -33.45 -5.18 25.29
N GLY A 136 -34.67 -5.32 24.80
CA GLY A 136 -35.06 -5.09 23.42
C GLY A 136 -35.19 -3.60 23.10
N ILE A 137 -34.68 -3.20 21.94
CA ILE A 137 -34.66 -1.81 21.46
C ILE A 137 -34.61 -1.81 19.93
N GLY A 138 -35.38 -0.94 19.29
CA GLY A 138 -35.47 -0.94 17.84
C GLY A 138 -36.48 -1.95 17.31
N ASP A 139 -37.05 -1.66 16.15
CA ASP A 139 -38.01 -2.49 15.41
C ASP A 139 -37.38 -3.71 14.72
N LYS A 140 -36.05 -3.75 14.62
CA LYS A 140 -35.29 -4.81 13.92
C LYS A 140 -34.73 -5.88 14.88
N ASN A 141 -35.54 -6.27 15.86
CA ASN A 141 -35.16 -7.20 16.94
C ASN A 141 -33.82 -6.84 17.60
N GLY A 142 -33.60 -5.55 17.83
CA GLY A 142 -32.36 -5.06 18.42
C GLY A 142 -32.32 -5.34 19.92
N HIS A 143 -31.13 -5.59 20.45
CA HIS A 143 -30.93 -5.72 21.89
C HIS A 143 -29.64 -5.05 22.34
N ILE A 144 -29.63 -4.57 23.58
CA ILE A 144 -28.46 -3.90 24.16
C ILE A 144 -27.41 -4.95 24.52
N VAL A 145 -26.25 -4.89 23.86
CA VAL A 145 -25.12 -5.82 24.09
C VAL A 145 -24.00 -5.22 24.93
N ALA A 146 -23.92 -3.89 25.05
CA ALA A 146 -23.00 -3.22 25.95
C ALA A 146 -23.46 -1.81 26.32
N ILE A 147 -23.14 -1.37 27.52
CA ILE A 147 -23.34 0.01 27.99
C ILE A 147 -21.99 0.48 28.56
N ASP A 148 -21.42 1.52 27.96
CA ASP A 148 -20.14 2.09 28.37
C ASP A 148 -20.35 3.53 28.87
N ALA A 149 -20.38 3.69 30.18
CA ALA A 149 -20.55 4.98 30.83
C ALA A 149 -19.35 5.93 30.61
N LYS A 150 -18.13 5.39 30.47
CA LYS A 150 -16.91 6.20 30.29
C LYS A 150 -16.88 6.82 28.89
N LYS A 151 -17.25 6.03 27.88
CA LYS A 151 -17.36 6.48 26.49
C LYS A 151 -18.70 7.13 26.17
N ARG A 152 -19.63 7.20 27.13
CA ARG A 152 -20.98 7.76 26.97
C ARG A 152 -21.73 7.14 25.80
N GLN A 153 -21.67 5.81 25.66
CA GLN A 153 -22.26 5.10 24.52
C GLN A 153 -22.99 3.82 24.93
N VAL A 154 -23.96 3.42 24.11
CA VAL A 154 -24.63 2.12 24.19
C VAL A 154 -24.44 1.40 22.86
N VAL A 155 -24.13 0.11 22.92
CA VAL A 155 -24.01 -0.75 21.73
C VAL A 155 -25.24 -1.64 21.63
N VAL A 156 -25.90 -1.58 20.48
CA VAL A 156 -27.08 -2.37 20.14
C VAL A 156 -26.72 -3.33 19.01
N GLU A 157 -27.10 -4.60 19.15
CA GLU A 157 -27.02 -5.58 18.06
C GLU A 157 -28.42 -5.82 17.51
N GLN A 158 -28.62 -5.61 16.20
CA GLN A 158 -29.90 -5.74 15.50
C GLN A 158 -29.79 -6.68 14.30
N PHE A 159 -30.92 -7.17 13.81
CA PHE A 159 -31.00 -8.07 12.65
C PHE A 159 -31.44 -7.29 11.42
N LEU A 160 -30.57 -7.21 10.41
CA LEU A 160 -30.91 -6.60 9.13
C LEU A 160 -31.06 -7.65 8.03
N PRO A 161 -31.94 -7.45 7.04
CA PRO A 161 -31.99 -8.32 5.88
C PRO A 161 -30.65 -8.30 5.14
N ASN A 162 -30.20 -9.46 4.67
CA ASN A 162 -29.05 -9.61 3.79
C ASN A 162 -29.50 -9.72 2.31
N ALA A 163 -28.55 -9.71 1.37
CA ALA A 163 -28.83 -9.78 -0.07
C ALA A 163 -29.40 -11.14 -0.53
N PHE A 164 -29.35 -12.18 0.30
CA PHE A 164 -29.71 -13.56 -0.02
C PHE A 164 -30.99 -14.03 0.67
N GLY A 165 -31.78 -13.11 1.23
CA GLY A 165 -33.08 -13.39 1.86
C GLY A 165 -33.01 -13.87 3.33
N GLY A 166 -31.82 -13.91 3.93
CA GLY A 166 -31.63 -14.15 5.36
C GLY A 166 -31.44 -12.85 6.16
N TYR A 167 -31.04 -12.98 7.42
CA TYR A 167 -30.66 -11.84 8.25
C TYR A 167 -29.16 -11.86 8.58
N GLN A 168 -28.62 -10.68 8.87
CA GLN A 168 -27.28 -10.48 9.38
C GLN A 168 -27.32 -9.64 10.66
N LYS A 169 -26.44 -9.97 11.61
CA LYS A 169 -26.28 -9.20 12.84
C LYS A 169 -25.46 -7.96 12.58
N GLN A 170 -26.03 -6.80 12.87
CA GLN A 170 -25.36 -5.51 12.79
C GLN A 170 -25.23 -4.88 14.17
N LYS A 171 -24.02 -4.45 14.52
CA LYS A 171 -23.77 -3.66 15.73
C LYS A 171 -23.83 -2.18 15.41
N THR A 172 -24.69 -1.47 16.11
CA THR A 172 -24.85 -0.02 16.03
C THR A 172 -24.45 0.60 17.35
N VAL A 173 -23.59 1.62 17.30
CA VAL A 173 -23.16 2.37 18.49
C VAL A 173 -23.98 3.64 18.57
N MET A 174 -24.76 3.77 19.65
CA MET A 174 -25.50 4.99 19.96
C MET A 174 -24.65 5.84 20.91
N GLN A 175 -24.24 7.01 20.45
CA GLN A 175 -23.54 7.99 21.28
C GLN A 175 -24.55 8.84 22.05
N MET A 176 -24.20 9.20 23.29
CA MET A 176 -25.05 10.05 24.10
C MET A 176 -25.03 11.47 23.54
N GLN A 177 -26.19 12.04 23.27
CA GLN A 177 -26.31 13.41 22.77
C GLN A 177 -25.65 14.39 23.76
N SER A 178 -24.74 15.24 23.28
CA SER A 178 -24.34 16.43 24.05
C SER A 178 -25.43 17.48 23.87
N ASN A 179 -26.04 17.90 24.98
CA ASN A 179 -26.70 19.19 25.00
C ASN A 179 -25.58 20.22 25.19
N ASP A 180 -25.25 20.94 24.12
CA ASP A 180 -24.61 22.26 24.22
C ASP A 180 -25.69 23.32 24.43
#